data_AF-A0A947FWR4-F1
#
_entry.id   AF-A0A947FWR4-F1
#
_cell.length_a   1.000
_cell.length_b   1.000
_cell.length_c   1.000
_cell.angle_alpha   90.00
_cell.angle_beta   90.00
_cell.angle_gamma   90.00
#
_symmetry.space_group_name_H-M   'P 1'
#
loop_
_entity.id
_entity.type
_entity.pdbx_description
1 polymer ?
#
loop_
_entity_poly.entity_id
_entity_poly.type
_entity_poly.pdbx_seq_one_letter_code
_entity_poly.pdbx_strand_id
1 'polypeptide(L)'
;AYEWCMTSKFDPQSAEHQRTKKGIEEGDSLPDIASIPETLGAVSEAGFELLESHDAAGTCDPATPWYLPLVGETESLLALRRGRAGRFMARRTIRTLEALRIAPKGSTEVSKMLGAAAEALIAGGELGIFTPNYFFLARRPAE
;
A
#
# COMPACT_ATOMS: atom_id res chain seq x y z
N ALA A 1 7.97 -16.15 0.76
CA ALA A 1 7.40 -15.02 1.51
C ALA A 1 6.85 -13.99 0.54
N TYR A 2 5.98 -13.12 1.01
CA TYR A 2 5.54 -11.92 0.28
C TYR A 2 6.10 -10.70 0.98
N GLU A 3 6.63 -9.76 0.20
CA GLU A 3 7.21 -8.52 0.69
C GLU A 3 6.66 -7.30 -0.06
N TRP A 4 6.64 -6.18 0.65
CA TRP A 4 6.32 -4.87 0.11
C TRP A 4 7.59 -4.25 -0.45
N CYS A 5 7.62 -4.02 -1.76
CA CYS A 5 8.83 -3.56 -2.44
C CYS A 5 8.55 -2.39 -3.38
N MET A 6 9.56 -1.54 -3.54
CA MET A 6 9.63 -0.60 -4.67
C MET A 6 10.04 -1.35 -5.93
N THR A 7 9.32 -1.13 -7.03
CA THR A 7 9.59 -1.76 -8.32
C THR A 7 10.68 -1.02 -9.09
N SER A 8 11.11 -1.59 -10.21
CA SER A 8 12.06 -0.92 -11.13
C SER A 8 11.53 0.37 -11.75
N LYS A 9 10.22 0.66 -11.65
CA LYS A 9 9.63 1.92 -12.13
C LYS A 9 9.80 3.08 -11.15
N PHE A 10 10.18 2.80 -9.91
CA PHE A 10 10.40 3.84 -8.92
C PHE A 10 11.64 4.68 -9.27
N ASP A 11 11.39 5.93 -9.66
CA ASP A 11 12.41 6.98 -9.77
C ASP A 11 12.57 7.77 -8.45
N PRO A 12 13.74 7.70 -7.77
CA PRO A 12 14.00 8.45 -6.55
C PRO A 12 14.12 9.97 -6.75
N GLN A 13 14.29 10.46 -7.98
CA GLN A 13 14.33 11.89 -8.27
C GLN A 13 12.91 12.48 -8.52
N SER A 14 11.92 11.61 -8.73
CA SER A 14 10.52 12.04 -8.90
C SER A 14 9.91 12.41 -7.55
N ALA A 15 9.55 13.69 -7.40
CA ALA A 15 8.87 14.20 -6.21
C ALA A 15 7.50 13.52 -5.98
N GLU A 16 6.83 13.09 -7.04
CA GLU A 16 5.58 12.33 -6.96
C GLU A 16 5.83 10.94 -6.37
N HIS A 17 6.82 10.21 -6.89
CA HIS A 17 7.15 8.88 -6.40
C HIS A 17 7.59 8.90 -4.94
N GLN A 18 8.43 9.88 -4.57
CA GLN A 18 8.88 10.07 -3.19
C GLN A 18 7.70 10.38 -2.25
N ARG A 19 6.77 11.23 -2.69
CA ARG A 19 5.56 11.54 -1.90
C ARG A 19 4.68 10.30 -1.73
N THR A 20 4.50 9.52 -2.79
CA THR A 20 3.71 8.28 -2.76
C THR A 20 4.34 7.25 -1.83
N LYS A 21 5.65 6.98 -1.97
CA LYS A 21 6.41 6.07 -1.09
C LYS A 21 6.25 6.48 0.38
N LYS A 22 6.54 7.74 0.69
CA LYS A 22 6.42 8.28 2.04
C LYS A 22 5.00 8.18 2.60
N GLY A 23 3.98 8.39 1.77
CA GLY A 23 2.58 8.25 2.17
C GLY A 23 2.21 6.81 2.55
N ILE A 24 2.77 5.82 1.85
CA ILE A 24 2.63 4.40 2.19
C ILE A 24 3.36 4.10 3.51
N GLU A 25 4.61 4.55 3.65
CA GLU A 25 5.42 4.35 4.86
C GLU A 25 4.77 4.91 6.12
N GLU A 26 4.33 6.17 6.08
CA GLU A 26 3.65 6.82 7.22
C GLU A 26 2.28 6.20 7.50
N GLY A 27 1.54 5.85 6.43
CA GLY A 27 0.19 5.33 6.51
C GLY A 27 0.10 3.92 7.10
N ASP A 28 1.03 3.05 6.69
CA ASP A 28 1.10 1.65 7.09
C ASP A 28 2.16 1.40 8.19
N SER A 29 2.78 2.46 8.72
CA SER A 29 3.80 2.41 9.77
C SER A 29 5.01 1.54 9.41
N LEU A 30 5.48 1.68 8.17
CA LEU A 30 6.61 0.94 7.63
C LEU A 30 7.92 1.75 7.78
N PRO A 31 9.07 1.07 7.93
CA PRO A 31 10.36 1.70 7.65
C PRO A 31 10.48 2.02 6.16
N ASP A 32 11.61 2.63 5.76
CA ASP A 32 11.91 2.90 4.36
C ASP A 32 11.73 1.63 3.51
N ILE A 33 10.85 1.69 2.50
CA ILE A 33 10.51 0.51 1.70
C ILE A 33 11.67 0.18 0.76
N ALA A 34 12.21 -1.03 0.89
CA ALA A 34 13.30 -1.53 0.06
C ALA A 34 12.85 -1.78 -1.39
N SER A 35 13.79 -1.64 -2.33
CA SER A 35 13.59 -2.06 -3.70
C SER A 35 13.69 -3.58 -3.83
N ILE A 36 13.10 -4.13 -4.91
CA ILE A 36 13.20 -5.56 -5.22
C ILE A 36 14.66 -6.10 -5.18
N PRO A 37 15.66 -5.44 -5.81
CA PRO A 37 17.04 -5.90 -5.73
C PRO A 37 17.62 -5.89 -4.31
N GLU A 38 17.28 -4.90 -3.49
CA GLU A 38 17.74 -4.83 -2.10
C GLU A 38 17.15 -5.98 -1.28
N THR A 39 15.86 -6.28 -1.45
CA THR A 39 15.19 -7.40 -0.80
C THR A 39 15.84 -8.73 -1.17
N LEU A 40 16.09 -8.99 -2.46
CA LEU A 40 16.75 -10.22 -2.91
C LEU A 40 18.23 -10.30 -2.47
N GLY A 41 18.93 -9.16 -2.45
CA GLY A 41 20.27 -9.04 -1.91
C GLY A 41 20.31 -9.45 -0.44
N ALA A 42 19.41 -8.92 0.39
CA ALA A 42 19.30 -9.25 1.80
C ALA A 42 19.01 -10.74 2.05
N VAL A 43 18.17 -11.37 1.22
CA VAL A 43 17.93 -12.82 1.28
C VAL A 43 19.21 -13.61 1.03
N SER A 44 19.99 -13.21 0.03
CA SER A 44 21.26 -13.86 -0.32
C SER A 44 22.33 -13.64 0.75
N GLU A 45 22.46 -12.42 1.27
CA GLU A 45 23.38 -12.05 2.35
C GLU A 45 23.07 -12.76 3.67
N ALA A 46 21.79 -13.04 3.94
CA ALA A 46 21.37 -13.87 5.06
C ALA A 46 21.73 -15.37 4.87
N GLY A 47 22.35 -15.74 3.76
CA GLY A 47 22.83 -17.09 3.47
C GLY A 47 21.76 -18.02 2.89
N PHE A 48 20.66 -17.48 2.37
CA PHE A 48 19.65 -18.29 1.69
C PHE A 48 19.92 -18.37 0.19
N GLU A 49 19.62 -19.53 -0.39
CA GLU A 49 19.59 -19.75 -1.83
C GLU A 49 18.21 -19.37 -2.38
N LEU A 50 18.16 -18.39 -3.27
CA LEU A 50 16.93 -17.99 -3.94
C LEU A 50 16.52 -19.04 -4.99
N LEU A 51 15.33 -19.62 -4.83
CA LEU A 51 14.78 -20.62 -5.75
C LEU A 51 13.82 -20.00 -6.76
N GLU A 52 13.02 -19.03 -6.32
CA GLU A 52 12.03 -18.35 -7.16
C GLU A 52 11.83 -16.92 -6.66
N SER A 53 11.62 -15.98 -7.59
CA SER A 53 11.18 -14.63 -7.24
C SER A 53 10.39 -14.00 -8.38
N HIS A 54 9.25 -13.40 -8.08
CA HIS A 54 8.45 -12.68 -9.06
C HIS A 54 7.50 -11.67 -8.38
N ASP A 55 7.08 -10.65 -9.13
CA ASP A 55 6.03 -9.74 -8.66
C ASP A 55 4.65 -10.36 -8.91
N ALA A 56 4.03 -10.90 -7.86
CA ALA A 56 2.72 -11.53 -7.99
C ALA A 56 1.62 -10.49 -8.27
N ALA A 57 1.77 -9.25 -7.79
CA ALA A 57 0.81 -8.18 -8.07
C ALA A 57 0.78 -7.83 -9.57
N GLY A 58 1.93 -7.92 -10.25
CA GLY A 58 2.03 -7.71 -11.70
C GLY A 58 1.41 -8.83 -12.55
N THR A 59 1.09 -9.99 -11.95
CA THR A 59 0.46 -11.13 -12.65
C THR A 59 -1.07 -11.19 -12.47
N CYS A 60 -1.64 -10.27 -11.69
CA CYS A 60 -3.09 -10.18 -11.50
C CYS A 60 -3.79 -9.79 -12.81
N ASP A 61 -5.06 -10.20 -12.93
CA ASP A 61 -5.91 -9.80 -14.05
C ASP A 61 -5.97 -8.26 -14.16
N PRO A 62 -5.61 -7.67 -15.31
CA PRO A 62 -5.64 -6.22 -15.51
C PRO A 62 -7.00 -5.58 -15.27
N ALA A 63 -8.11 -6.33 -15.40
CA ALA A 63 -9.45 -5.84 -15.09
C ALA A 63 -9.72 -5.78 -13.57
N THR A 64 -8.91 -6.46 -12.76
CA THR A 64 -9.04 -6.54 -11.30
C THR A 64 -7.70 -6.28 -10.59
N PRO A 65 -7.11 -5.07 -10.76
CA PRO A 65 -5.84 -4.76 -10.11
C PRO A 65 -5.96 -4.80 -8.59
N TRP A 66 -4.88 -5.13 -7.89
CA TRP A 66 -4.87 -5.32 -6.43
C TRP A 66 -5.36 -4.10 -5.63
N TYR A 67 -5.21 -2.89 -6.19
CA TYR A 67 -5.65 -1.64 -5.57
C TYR A 67 -7.13 -1.31 -5.84
N LEU A 68 -7.82 -2.05 -6.72
CA LEU A 68 -9.23 -1.83 -7.05
C LEU A 68 -10.14 -1.79 -5.81
N PRO A 69 -10.00 -2.67 -4.81
CA PRO A 69 -10.82 -2.60 -3.60
C PRO A 69 -10.59 -1.32 -2.78
N LEU A 70 -9.40 -0.70 -2.89
CA LEU A 70 -9.05 0.56 -2.21
C LEU A 70 -9.64 1.78 -2.91
N VAL A 71 -9.71 1.74 -4.24
CA VAL A 71 -10.41 2.76 -5.05
C VAL A 71 -11.90 2.81 -4.68
N GLY A 72 -12.45 1.64 -4.38
CA GLY A 72 -13.86 1.40 -4.09
C GLY A 72 -14.59 0.98 -5.36
N GLU A 73 -15.34 -0.12 -5.28
CA GLU A 73 -16.24 -0.58 -6.35
C GLU A 73 -17.19 0.55 -6.77
N THR A 74 -17.63 0.61 -8.03
CA THR A 74 -18.52 1.66 -8.56
C THR A 74 -20.01 1.31 -8.50
N GLU A 75 -20.37 0.05 -8.25
CA GLU A 75 -21.71 -0.47 -8.58
C GLU A 75 -22.62 -0.81 -7.37
N SER A 76 -22.21 -0.54 -6.12
CA SER A 76 -23.01 -0.91 -4.93
C SER A 76 -23.35 0.28 -4.01
N LEU A 77 -24.40 0.22 -3.19
CA LEU A 77 -24.65 1.26 -2.17
C LEU A 77 -23.50 1.39 -1.14
N LEU A 78 -22.64 0.37 -1.04
CA LEU A 78 -21.39 0.40 -0.28
C LEU A 78 -20.23 1.08 -1.04
N ALA A 79 -20.31 1.18 -2.38
CA ALA A 79 -19.45 2.01 -3.23
C ALA A 79 -19.51 3.48 -2.84
N LEU A 80 -20.72 3.99 -2.61
CA LEU A 80 -20.96 5.38 -2.23
C LEU A 80 -20.21 5.75 -0.95
N ARG A 81 -19.97 4.79 -0.04
CA ARG A 81 -19.18 4.96 1.20
C ARG A 81 -17.67 5.04 0.93
N ARG A 82 -17.16 4.33 -0.08
CA ARG A 82 -15.72 4.25 -0.41
C ARG A 82 -15.27 5.28 -1.45
N GLY A 83 -16.16 5.79 -2.30
CA GLY A 83 -15.86 6.85 -3.27
C GLY A 83 -15.61 8.22 -2.61
N ARG A 84 -15.13 9.20 -3.39
CA ARG A 84 -14.74 10.55 -2.88
C ARG A 84 -15.84 11.23 -2.05
N ALA A 85 -17.09 11.15 -2.50
CA ALA A 85 -18.24 11.72 -1.79
C ALA A 85 -18.53 10.99 -0.47
N GLY A 86 -18.43 9.66 -0.44
CA GLY A 86 -18.56 8.86 0.78
C GLY A 86 -17.48 9.13 1.79
N ARG A 87 -16.22 9.20 1.34
CA ARG A 87 -15.09 9.56 2.19
C ARG A 87 -15.29 10.95 2.78
N PHE A 88 -15.80 11.90 2.00
CA PHE A 88 -16.15 13.22 2.51
C PHE A 88 -17.24 13.16 3.59
N MET A 89 -18.37 12.48 3.32
CA MET A 89 -19.45 12.35 4.30
C MET A 89 -18.99 11.62 5.56
N ALA A 90 -18.26 10.51 5.43
CA ALA A 90 -17.70 9.76 6.54
C ALA A 90 -16.77 10.62 7.40
N ARG A 91 -15.86 11.39 6.78
CA ARG A 91 -14.98 12.34 7.50
C ARG A 91 -15.79 13.38 8.27
N ARG A 92 -16.88 13.90 7.69
CA ARG A 92 -17.77 14.85 8.38
C ARG A 92 -18.52 14.20 9.52
N THR A 93 -19.05 13.00 9.34
CA THR A 93 -19.74 12.25 10.40
C THR A 93 -18.80 11.94 11.55
N ILE A 94 -17.59 11.44 11.29
CA ILE A 94 -16.59 11.14 12.33
C ILE A 94 -16.23 12.41 13.10
N ARG A 95 -16.01 13.53 12.41
CA ARG A 95 -15.74 14.82 13.04
C ARG A 95 -16.88 15.29 13.93
N THR A 96 -18.13 15.14 13.48
CA THR A 96 -19.31 15.49 14.28
C THR A 96 -19.44 14.58 15.50
N LEU A 97 -19.26 13.26 15.34
CA LEU A 97 -19.33 12.31 16.46
C LEU A 97 -18.23 12.56 17.50
N GLU A 98 -17.03 12.93 17.07
CA GLU A 98 -15.93 13.31 17.96
C GLU A 98 -16.24 14.64 18.70
N ALA A 99 -16.79 15.64 17.99
CA ALA A 99 -17.21 16.90 18.60
C ALA A 99 -18.32 16.71 19.65
N LEU A 100 -19.25 15.78 19.38
CA LEU A 100 -20.30 15.37 20.31
C LEU A 100 -19.80 14.44 21.43
N ARG A 101 -18.50 14.09 21.46
CA ARG A 101 -17.86 13.16 22.40
C ARG A 101 -18.46 11.73 22.38
N ILE A 102 -19.12 11.37 21.28
CA ILE A 102 -19.58 10.00 21.03
C ILE A 102 -18.41 9.17 20.52
N ALA A 103 -17.58 9.73 19.63
CA ALA A 103 -16.34 9.12 19.20
C ALA A 103 -15.15 9.59 20.07
N PRO A 104 -14.14 8.73 20.31
CA PRO A 104 -12.93 9.10 21.04
C PRO A 104 -12.20 10.29 20.41
N LYS A 105 -11.49 11.07 21.24
CA LYS A 105 -10.58 12.11 20.76
C LYS A 105 -9.51 11.48 19.85
N GLY A 106 -9.25 12.10 18.71
CA GLY A 106 -8.31 11.63 17.70
C GLY A 106 -8.95 10.78 16.59
N SER A 107 -10.24 10.43 16.69
CA SER A 107 -10.93 9.60 15.67
C SER A 107 -10.88 10.23 14.28
N THR A 108 -11.04 11.56 14.20
CA THR A 108 -10.92 12.30 12.93
C THR A 108 -9.52 12.17 12.35
N GLU A 109 -8.49 12.22 13.19
CA GLU A 109 -7.10 12.22 12.72
C GLU A 109 -6.66 10.83 12.26
N VAL A 110 -7.04 9.78 12.99
CA VAL A 110 -6.88 8.40 12.54
C VAL A 110 -7.59 8.18 11.20
N SER A 111 -8.82 8.68 11.06
CA SER A 111 -9.56 8.55 9.80
C SER A 111 -8.89 9.28 8.62
N LYS A 112 -8.25 10.43 8.86
CA LYS A 112 -7.48 11.12 7.83
C LYS A 112 -6.21 10.35 7.46
N MET A 113 -5.47 9.87 8.46
CA MET A 113 -4.25 9.09 8.27
C MET A 113 -4.52 7.83 7.43
N LEU A 114 -5.51 7.01 7.82
CA LEU A 114 -5.91 5.82 7.06
C LEU A 114 -6.39 6.16 5.64
N GLY A 115 -7.06 7.30 5.47
CA GLY A 115 -7.49 7.78 4.16
C GLY A 115 -6.31 8.18 3.27
N ALA A 116 -5.29 8.81 3.83
CA ALA A 116 -4.08 9.19 3.11
C ALA A 116 -3.25 7.95 2.73
N ALA A 117 -3.13 6.96 3.63
CA ALA A 117 -2.49 5.67 3.36
C ALA A 117 -3.13 4.97 2.15
N ALA A 118 -4.46 4.86 2.14
CA ALA A 118 -5.20 4.26 1.04
C ALA A 118 -4.98 5.02 -0.29
N GLU A 119 -4.96 6.35 -0.27
CA GLU A 119 -4.69 7.17 -1.45
C GLU A 119 -3.25 6.97 -1.97
N ALA A 120 -2.27 6.83 -1.07
CA ALA A 120 -0.88 6.56 -1.42
C ALA A 120 -0.70 5.14 -2.02
N LEU A 121 -1.34 4.12 -1.44
CA LEU A 121 -1.32 2.75 -1.97
C LEU A 121 -1.91 2.68 -3.38
N ILE A 122 -3.05 3.34 -3.62
CA ILE A 122 -3.67 3.42 -4.95
C ILE A 122 -2.69 4.07 -5.94
N ALA A 123 -2.13 5.22 -5.59
CA ALA A 123 -1.17 5.91 -6.46
C ALA A 123 0.08 5.04 -6.74
N GLY A 124 0.58 4.33 -5.74
CA GLY A 124 1.71 3.41 -5.90
C GLY A 124 1.42 2.27 -6.88
N GLY A 125 0.19 1.73 -6.82
CA GLY A 125 -0.30 0.71 -7.74
C GLY A 125 -0.58 1.23 -9.16
N GLU A 126 -1.21 2.40 -9.30
CA GLU A 126 -1.52 3.03 -10.59
C GLU A 126 -0.24 3.42 -11.35
N LEU A 127 0.76 3.97 -10.63
CA LEU A 127 2.08 4.28 -11.19
C LEU A 127 2.92 2.99 -11.40
N GLY A 128 2.54 1.89 -10.74
CA GLY A 128 3.27 0.62 -10.77
C GLY A 128 4.66 0.70 -10.13
N ILE A 129 4.90 1.69 -9.26
CA ILE A 129 6.18 1.92 -8.56
C ILE A 129 6.29 1.10 -7.27
N PHE A 130 5.18 0.54 -6.82
CA PHE A 130 5.07 -0.21 -5.57
C PHE A 130 4.32 -1.53 -5.82
N THR A 131 4.79 -2.60 -5.20
CA THR A 131 4.09 -3.89 -5.14
C THR A 131 3.94 -4.33 -3.69
N PRO A 132 2.72 -4.66 -3.23
CA PRO A 132 2.50 -5.25 -1.91
C PRO A 132 2.75 -6.77 -1.88
N ASN A 133 2.97 -7.40 -3.05
CA ASN A 133 3.02 -8.85 -3.19
C ASN A 133 4.25 -9.30 -4.00
N TYR A 134 5.44 -8.81 -3.64
CA TYR A 134 6.66 -9.36 -4.21
C TYR A 134 6.92 -10.74 -3.60
N PHE A 135 6.78 -11.79 -4.40
CA PHE A 135 6.97 -13.17 -3.94
C PHE A 135 8.41 -13.60 -4.11
N PHE A 136 8.97 -14.26 -3.10
CA PHE A 136 10.20 -15.03 -3.22
C PHE A 136 10.15 -16.33 -2.43
N LEU A 137 10.75 -17.37 -2.98
CA LEU A 137 11.00 -18.65 -2.32
C LEU A 137 12.50 -18.82 -2.17
N ALA A 138 12.96 -19.03 -0.94
CA ALA A 138 14.36 -19.26 -0.67
C ALA A 138 14.53 -20.47 0.25
N ARG A 139 15.65 -21.17 0.09
CA ARG A 139 16.01 -22.35 0.86
C ARG A 139 17.28 -22.07 1.64
N ARG A 140 17.33 -22.53 2.90
CA ARG A 140 18.60 -22.59 3.62
C ARG A 140 19.47 -23.68 2.98
N PRO A 141 20.72 -23.38 2.57
CA PRO A 141 21.63 -24.38 2.03
C PRO A 141 21.71 -25.61 2.94
N ALA A 142 21.77 -26.80 2.36
CA ALA A 142 22.14 -27.99 3.12
C ALA A 142 23.61 -27.85 3.51
N GLU A 143 23.94 -28.13 4.77
CA GLU A 143 25.34 -28.27 5.23
C GLU A 143 26.11 -29.29 4.40
#